data_AF-A0A3D3V842-F1
#
_entry.id   AF-A0A3D3V842-F1
#
_cell.length_a   1.000
_cell.length_b   1.000
_cell.length_c   1.000
_cell.angle_alpha   90.00
_cell.angle_beta   90.00
_cell.angle_gamma   90.00
#
_symmetry.space_group_name_H-M   'P 1'
#
loop_
_entity.id
_entity.type
_entity.pdbx_description
1 polymer ?
#
loop_
_entity_poly.entity_id
_entity_poly.type
_entity_poly.pdbx_seq_one_letter_code
_entity_poly.pdbx_strand_id
1 'polypeptide(L)'
;MSAKAPIIVWFRQDLRITDNPALLAAAETGRPILPLYILDEESPGTRPLGGASRWWLHHSLESLAANLCERGLQLLLRRGMAQVELSRVVQESGAAEVVWNRCYEPGAVARDTAAKEMLCAAGVSAESFNGSLLIEPWKIEGGQGAPYKVFSPYWRRLRELYQAPAFAELPQSLPAAKELMPDELVGWSLLPSAPDWAGGIRDSFSVGEAAAQARLAKFLDDTVVDYPNNRNRPDHADTSRLSPYLHWGEIGPHGVWRAAAAYLDKGGAVARGAEAFLRELAWRDFNHHLLFHFPELAVSNWRKHFDGFPWRDDPVGLIAWQQGRTGYPLVDAGMREL
;
A
#
# COMPACT_ATOMS: atom_id res chain seq x y z
N MET A 1 -28.33 21.94 17.42
CA MET A 1 -27.91 21.57 16.05
C MET A 1 -27.99 20.06 15.96
N SER A 2 -28.67 19.49 14.97
CA SER A 2 -28.65 18.03 14.79
C SER A 2 -27.18 17.59 14.58
N ALA A 3 -26.72 16.59 15.32
CA ALA A 3 -25.36 16.08 15.15
C ALA A 3 -25.22 15.59 13.70
N LYS A 4 -24.23 16.09 12.97
CA LYS A 4 -23.99 15.63 11.59
C LYS A 4 -23.66 14.13 11.64
N ALA A 5 -24.29 13.34 10.78
CA ALA A 5 -24.02 11.90 10.72
C ALA A 5 -22.51 11.65 10.47
N PRO A 6 -21.90 10.65 11.13
CA PRO A 6 -20.48 10.35 10.94
C PRO A 6 -20.12 9.95 9.50
N ILE A 7 -18.83 10.03 9.19
CA ILE A 7 -18.19 9.46 8.00
C ILE A 7 -17.23 8.36 8.47
N ILE A 8 -17.32 7.18 7.88
CA ILE A 8 -16.33 6.10 8.09
C ILE A 8 -15.19 6.30 7.10
N VAL A 9 -13.95 6.31 7.59
CA VAL A 9 -12.76 6.23 6.73
C VAL A 9 -12.21 4.82 6.84
N TRP A 10 -12.38 4.02 5.79
CA TRP A 10 -12.00 2.60 5.79
C TRP A 10 -10.60 2.37 5.22
N PHE A 11 -9.64 2.15 6.12
CA PHE A 11 -8.22 1.89 5.85
C PHE A 11 -7.93 0.42 5.50
N ARG A 12 -7.01 0.20 4.56
CA ARG A 12 -6.44 -1.11 4.19
C ARG A 12 -4.94 -1.03 3.94
N GLN A 13 -4.52 -0.68 2.72
CA GLN A 13 -3.12 -0.59 2.27
C GLN A 13 -2.69 0.88 2.13
N ASP A 14 -3.18 1.71 3.04
CA ASP A 14 -3.05 3.17 3.07
C ASP A 14 -2.91 3.65 4.52
N LEU A 15 -2.10 2.94 5.31
CA LEU A 15 -1.94 3.08 6.77
C LEU A 15 -1.13 4.33 7.17
N ARG A 16 -1.63 5.51 6.77
CA ARG A 16 -1.05 6.82 7.02
C ARG A 16 -2.14 7.89 7.15
N ILE A 17 -1.80 8.98 7.83
CA ILE A 17 -2.66 10.18 7.87
C ILE A 17 -2.21 11.25 6.88
N THR A 18 -0.92 11.33 6.56
CA THR A 18 -0.37 12.31 5.61
C THR A 18 -0.64 11.87 4.18
N ASP A 19 -1.02 12.81 3.30
CA ASP A 19 -1.23 12.53 1.88
C ASP A 19 -2.24 11.37 1.66
N ASN A 20 -3.28 11.33 2.49
CA ASN A 20 -4.37 10.34 2.43
C ASN A 20 -5.65 11.02 1.91
N PRO A 21 -5.99 10.84 0.61
CA PRO A 21 -7.13 11.54 0.00
C PRO A 21 -8.49 11.20 0.62
N ALA A 22 -8.73 9.95 1.02
CA ALA A 22 -9.96 9.56 1.70
C ALA A 22 -10.12 10.26 3.06
N LEU A 23 -9.05 10.30 3.86
CA LEU A 23 -9.08 10.98 5.16
C LEU A 23 -9.21 12.50 4.99
N LEU A 24 -8.52 13.08 4.01
CA LEU A 24 -8.63 14.50 3.69
C LEU A 24 -10.06 14.88 3.26
N ALA A 25 -10.65 14.11 2.34
CA ALA A 25 -12.03 14.33 1.90
C ALA A 25 -13.02 14.26 3.07
N ALA A 26 -12.86 13.29 3.98
CA ALA A 26 -13.67 13.23 5.20
C ALA A 26 -13.48 14.46 6.10
N ALA A 27 -12.23 14.90 6.30
CA ALA A 27 -11.89 16.05 7.12
C ALA A 27 -12.49 17.37 6.59
N GLU A 28 -12.48 17.57 5.27
CA GLU A 28 -13.02 18.78 4.62
C GLU A 28 -14.53 18.96 4.85
N THR A 29 -15.27 17.89 5.15
CA THR A 29 -16.71 17.99 5.47
C THR A 29 -17.00 18.59 6.85
N GLY A 30 -16.01 18.56 7.76
CA GLY A 30 -16.17 18.89 9.18
C GLY A 30 -17.20 18.01 9.91
N ARG A 31 -17.49 16.80 9.39
CA ARG A 31 -18.37 15.80 10.02
C ARG A 31 -17.55 14.90 10.95
N PRO A 32 -18.16 14.33 12.00
CA PRO A 32 -17.49 13.33 12.84
C PRO A 32 -16.89 12.17 12.03
N ILE A 33 -15.64 11.81 12.28
CA ILE A 33 -14.91 10.77 11.54
C ILE A 33 -14.77 9.52 12.41
N LEU A 34 -15.03 8.36 11.82
CA LEU A 34 -14.77 7.03 12.38
C LEU A 34 -13.73 6.30 11.52
N PRO A 35 -12.43 6.33 11.90
CA PRO A 35 -11.42 5.48 11.27
C PRO A 35 -11.72 4.01 11.50
N LEU A 36 -11.67 3.20 10.46
CA LEU A 36 -11.96 1.77 10.51
C LEU A 36 -10.88 0.99 9.77
N TYR A 37 -10.36 -0.06 10.40
CA TYR A 37 -9.59 -1.10 9.72
C TYR A 37 -10.29 -2.45 9.93
N ILE A 38 -10.45 -3.20 8.83
CA ILE A 38 -11.01 -4.55 8.85
C ILE A 38 -9.91 -5.53 8.42
N LEU A 39 -9.53 -6.45 9.32
CA LEU A 39 -8.74 -7.62 8.94
C LEU A 39 -9.63 -8.61 8.19
N ASP A 40 -9.68 -8.43 6.88
CA ASP A 40 -10.44 -9.26 5.97
C ASP A 40 -9.53 -10.33 5.34
N GLU A 41 -9.69 -11.57 5.79
CA GLU A 41 -9.06 -12.76 5.20
C GLU A 41 -10.12 -13.73 4.63
N GLU A 42 -11.38 -13.28 4.54
CA GLU A 42 -12.55 -14.13 4.30
C GLU A 42 -13.30 -13.78 3.01
N SER A 43 -13.20 -12.53 2.55
CA SER A 43 -13.83 -12.10 1.30
C SER A 43 -13.32 -12.90 0.09
N PRO A 44 -14.19 -13.22 -0.88
CA PRO A 44 -13.78 -13.95 -2.08
C PRO A 44 -12.65 -13.25 -2.84
N GLY A 45 -11.62 -14.03 -3.21
CA GLY A 45 -10.46 -13.51 -3.96
C GLY A 45 -9.42 -12.79 -3.10
N THR A 46 -9.62 -12.68 -1.78
CA THR A 46 -8.60 -12.17 -0.86
C THR A 46 -7.41 -13.10 -0.82
N ARG A 47 -6.21 -12.55 -1.05
CA ARG A 47 -4.96 -13.29 -0.91
C ARG A 47 -4.56 -13.36 0.57
N PRO A 48 -4.26 -14.55 1.12
CA PRO A 48 -3.80 -14.67 2.50
C PRO A 48 -2.51 -13.90 2.76
N LEU A 49 -2.40 -13.29 3.94
CA LEU A 49 -1.18 -12.61 4.36
C LEU A 49 -0.09 -13.61 4.75
N GLY A 50 1.12 -13.41 4.25
CA GLY A 50 2.31 -14.15 4.71
C GLY A 50 2.76 -13.71 6.11
N GLY A 51 3.61 -14.52 6.75
CA GLY A 51 4.08 -14.25 8.13
C GLY A 51 4.71 -12.87 8.30
N ALA A 52 5.64 -12.48 7.43
CA ALA A 52 6.30 -11.16 7.49
C ALA A 52 5.30 -10.01 7.27
N SER A 53 4.32 -10.20 6.37
CA SER A 53 3.23 -9.25 6.15
C SER A 53 2.35 -9.07 7.38
N ARG A 54 2.02 -10.15 8.09
CA ARG A 54 1.26 -10.07 9.36
C ARG A 54 2.04 -9.35 10.45
N TRP A 55 3.33 -9.68 10.60
CA TRP A 55 4.22 -8.99 11.54
C TRP A 55 4.28 -7.49 11.27
N TRP A 56 4.46 -7.11 10.00
CA TRP A 56 4.50 -5.71 9.59
C TRP A 56 3.16 -5.01 9.88
N LEU A 57 2.05 -5.61 9.43
CA LEU A 57 0.71 -5.07 9.62
C LEU A 57 0.40 -4.77 11.10
N HIS A 58 0.79 -5.65 12.02
CA HIS A 58 0.59 -5.42 13.45
C HIS A 58 1.17 -4.07 13.88
N HIS A 59 2.45 -3.83 13.58
CA HIS A 59 3.12 -2.60 13.95
C HIS A 59 2.63 -1.39 13.14
N SER A 60 2.20 -1.58 11.89
CA SER A 60 1.56 -0.51 11.11
C SER A 60 0.26 -0.03 11.74
N LEU A 61 -0.56 -0.95 12.26
CA LEU A 61 -1.82 -0.60 12.91
C LEU A 61 -1.60 0.10 14.26
N GLU A 62 -0.58 -0.32 15.02
CA GLU A 62 -0.15 0.41 16.23
C GLU A 62 0.27 1.84 15.88
N SER A 63 1.10 2.02 14.85
CA SER A 63 1.54 3.33 14.39
C SER A 63 0.39 4.19 13.89
N LEU A 64 -0.54 3.62 13.10
CA LEU A 64 -1.71 4.34 12.60
C LEU A 64 -2.63 4.77 13.74
N ALA A 65 -2.88 3.90 14.71
CA ALA A 65 -3.70 4.22 15.88
C ALA A 65 -3.10 5.38 16.68
N ALA A 66 -1.79 5.40 16.89
CA ALA A 66 -1.08 6.51 17.54
C ALA A 66 -1.25 7.82 16.76
N ASN A 67 -1.00 7.81 15.44
CA ASN A 67 -1.13 8.99 14.59
C ASN A 67 -2.56 9.54 14.55
N LEU A 68 -3.57 8.67 14.54
CA LEU A 68 -4.98 9.07 14.60
C LEU A 68 -5.34 9.66 15.97
N CYS A 69 -4.80 9.11 17.06
CA CYS A 69 -5.00 9.60 18.42
C CYS A 69 -4.48 11.04 18.57
N GLU A 70 -3.35 11.37 17.94
CA GLU A 70 -2.82 12.75 17.91
C GLU A 70 -3.75 13.75 17.21
N ARG A 71 -4.69 13.29 16.40
CA ARG A 71 -5.74 14.10 15.74
C ARG A 71 -7.08 14.03 16.46
N GLY A 72 -7.13 13.37 17.62
CA GLY A 72 -8.34 13.18 18.41
C GLY A 72 -9.26 12.06 17.91
N LEU A 73 -8.76 11.18 17.04
CA LEU A 73 -9.52 10.05 16.50
C LEU A 73 -9.07 8.72 17.12
N GLN A 74 -9.95 7.73 17.09
CA GLN A 74 -9.64 6.36 17.53
C GLN A 74 -9.80 5.40 16.36
N LEU A 75 -8.83 4.49 16.18
CA LEU A 75 -8.91 3.45 15.16
C LEU A 75 -9.84 2.32 15.62
N LEU A 76 -10.96 2.14 14.92
CA LEU A 76 -11.83 1.00 15.11
C LEU A 76 -11.25 -0.22 14.39
N LEU A 77 -11.00 -1.30 15.14
CA LEU A 77 -10.55 -2.58 14.60
C LEU A 77 -11.71 -3.57 14.53
N ARG A 78 -11.84 -4.25 13.38
CA ARG A 78 -12.77 -5.35 13.14
C ARG A 78 -12.06 -6.47 12.38
N ARG A 79 -12.55 -7.70 12.51
CA ARG A 79 -12.10 -8.84 11.72
C ARG A 79 -13.29 -9.56 11.08
N GLY A 80 -13.11 -9.98 9.83
CA GLY A 80 -14.11 -10.76 9.09
C GLY A 80 -14.33 -10.22 7.67
N MET A 81 -15.32 -10.76 6.98
CA MET A 81 -15.72 -10.30 5.64
C MET A 81 -16.06 -8.81 5.65
N ALA A 82 -15.40 -8.01 4.79
CA ALA A 82 -15.53 -6.55 4.81
C ALA A 82 -16.98 -6.05 4.68
N GLN A 83 -17.81 -6.68 3.83
CA GLN A 83 -19.21 -6.28 3.66
C GLN A 83 -20.02 -6.43 4.95
N VAL A 84 -19.84 -7.54 5.66
CA VAL A 84 -20.56 -7.85 6.89
C VAL A 84 -20.16 -6.86 7.98
N GLU A 85 -18.85 -6.65 8.15
CA GLU A 85 -18.35 -5.74 9.18
C GLU A 85 -18.66 -4.27 8.87
N LEU A 86 -18.58 -3.83 7.60
CA LEU A 86 -19.00 -2.49 7.20
C LEU A 86 -20.49 -2.26 7.49
N SER A 87 -21.35 -3.23 7.14
CA SER A 87 -22.78 -3.13 7.41
C SER A 87 -23.06 -2.99 8.91
N ARG A 88 -22.41 -3.80 9.73
CA ARG A 88 -22.50 -3.73 11.20
C ARG A 88 -22.04 -2.38 11.73
N VAL A 89 -20.86 -1.90 11.33
CA VAL A 89 -20.30 -0.63 11.82
C VAL A 89 -21.15 0.56 11.39
N VAL A 90 -21.71 0.56 10.17
CA VAL A 90 -22.66 1.58 9.72
C VAL A 90 -23.90 1.62 10.62
N GLN A 91 -24.47 0.46 10.97
CA GLN A 91 -25.62 0.37 11.86
C GLN A 91 -25.29 0.85 13.29
N GLU A 92 -24.13 0.47 13.82
CA GLU A 92 -23.68 0.86 15.16
C GLU A 92 -23.38 2.36 15.29
N SER A 93 -22.79 2.96 14.24
CA SER A 93 -22.35 4.35 14.24
C SER A 93 -23.40 5.35 13.74
N GLY A 94 -24.38 4.90 12.96
CA GLY A 94 -25.29 5.78 12.22
C GLY A 94 -24.57 6.59 11.13
N ALA A 95 -23.42 6.11 10.64
CA ALA A 95 -22.69 6.77 9.57
C ALA A 95 -23.54 6.84 8.29
N ALA A 96 -23.54 8.00 7.64
CA ALA A 96 -24.25 8.19 6.38
C ALA A 96 -23.33 8.07 5.16
N GLU A 97 -22.03 7.85 5.39
CA GLU A 97 -21.03 7.81 4.33
C GLU A 97 -19.82 6.96 4.73
N VAL A 98 -19.27 6.23 3.76
CA VAL A 98 -18.02 5.49 3.86
C VAL A 98 -17.08 5.95 2.75
N VAL A 99 -15.86 6.33 3.10
CA VAL A 99 -14.82 6.74 2.15
C VAL A 99 -13.58 5.88 2.28
N TRP A 100 -12.85 5.69 1.18
CA TRP A 100 -11.62 4.91 1.19
C TRP A 100 -10.66 5.18 0.03
N ASN A 101 -9.40 4.74 0.14
CA ASN A 101 -8.46 4.75 -0.99
C ASN A 101 -8.48 3.41 -1.74
N ARG A 102 -8.47 3.46 -3.07
CA ARG A 102 -8.61 2.29 -3.95
C ARG A 102 -7.44 1.31 -3.79
N CYS A 103 -7.79 0.02 -3.81
CA CYS A 103 -6.87 -1.10 -4.01
C CYS A 103 -7.12 -1.67 -5.43
N TYR A 104 -6.08 -2.20 -6.06
CA TYR A 104 -6.12 -2.53 -7.50
C TYR A 104 -5.96 -4.03 -7.81
N GLU A 105 -5.78 -4.85 -6.78
CA GLU A 105 -5.78 -6.30 -6.94
C GLU A 105 -7.20 -6.81 -7.28
N PRO A 106 -7.36 -7.82 -8.15
CA PRO A 106 -8.70 -8.25 -8.60
C PRO A 106 -9.68 -8.58 -7.47
N GLY A 107 -9.21 -9.29 -6.43
CA GLY A 107 -10.02 -9.60 -5.26
C GLY A 107 -10.42 -8.36 -4.45
N ALA A 108 -9.50 -7.40 -4.30
CA ALA A 108 -9.79 -6.14 -3.62
C ALA A 108 -10.78 -5.27 -4.40
N VAL A 109 -10.66 -5.21 -5.73
CA VAL A 109 -11.62 -4.51 -6.60
C VAL A 109 -13.01 -5.15 -6.48
N ALA A 110 -13.10 -6.48 -6.53
CA ALA A 110 -14.38 -7.19 -6.37
C ALA A 110 -15.02 -6.94 -5.00
N ARG A 111 -14.21 -7.01 -3.92
CA ARG A 111 -14.65 -6.69 -2.55
C ARG A 111 -15.18 -5.27 -2.45
N ASP A 112 -14.42 -4.29 -2.92
CA ASP A 112 -14.78 -2.86 -2.83
C ASP A 112 -16.03 -2.54 -3.67
N THR A 113 -16.18 -3.14 -4.86
CA THR A 113 -17.40 -3.00 -5.69
C THR A 113 -18.62 -3.51 -4.94
N ALA A 114 -18.57 -4.73 -4.42
CA ALA A 114 -19.73 -5.31 -3.77
C ALA A 114 -20.02 -4.66 -2.40
N ALA A 115 -19.01 -4.15 -1.69
CA ALA A 115 -19.22 -3.29 -0.52
C ALA A 115 -19.92 -1.97 -0.90
N LYS A 116 -19.50 -1.32 -1.99
CA LYS A 116 -20.13 -0.09 -2.49
C LYS A 116 -21.60 -0.32 -2.86
N GLU A 117 -21.90 -1.38 -3.60
CA GLU A 117 -23.27 -1.75 -3.98
C GLU A 117 -24.16 -1.97 -2.75
N MET A 118 -23.66 -2.73 -1.76
CA MET A 118 -24.37 -2.98 -0.50
C MET A 118 -24.64 -1.68 0.28
N LEU A 119 -23.65 -0.80 0.42
CA LEU A 119 -23.78 0.47 1.13
C LEU A 119 -24.80 1.39 0.44
N CYS A 120 -24.72 1.52 -0.88
CA CYS A 120 -25.67 2.34 -1.65
C CYS A 120 -27.10 1.80 -1.57
N ALA A 121 -27.29 0.47 -1.61
CA ALA A 121 -28.60 -0.15 -1.42
C ALA A 121 -29.20 0.13 -0.03
N ALA A 122 -28.34 0.33 0.98
CA ALA A 122 -28.75 0.73 2.33
C ALA A 122 -28.89 2.27 2.52
N GLY A 123 -28.75 3.06 1.46
CA GLY A 123 -28.86 4.52 1.51
C GLY A 123 -27.62 5.23 2.07
N VAL A 124 -26.47 4.56 2.11
CA VAL A 124 -25.20 5.10 2.62
C VAL A 124 -24.32 5.53 1.44
N SER A 125 -23.80 6.75 1.48
CA SER A 125 -22.86 7.25 0.46
C SER A 125 -21.56 6.44 0.50
N ALA A 126 -20.97 6.17 -0.65
CA ALA A 126 -19.77 5.36 -0.78
C ALA A 126 -18.83 5.92 -1.86
N GLU A 127 -17.74 6.55 -1.43
CA GLU A 127 -16.76 7.20 -2.31
C GLU A 127 -15.37 6.58 -2.15
N SER A 128 -14.62 6.52 -3.25
CA SER A 128 -13.25 6.03 -3.23
C SER A 128 -12.31 6.96 -3.98
N PHE A 129 -11.06 7.03 -3.56
CA PHE A 129 -10.05 7.97 -4.06
C PHE A 129 -8.78 7.24 -4.51
N ASN A 130 -7.98 7.88 -5.36
CA ASN A 130 -6.64 7.41 -5.66
C ASN A 130 -5.69 7.82 -4.54
N GLY A 131 -5.38 6.92 -3.62
CA GLY A 131 -4.35 7.13 -2.59
C GLY A 131 -3.12 6.24 -2.78
N SER A 132 -3.12 5.35 -3.77
CA SER A 132 -2.16 4.24 -3.84
C SER A 132 -1.27 4.31 -5.07
N LEU A 133 -1.65 5.03 -6.13
CA LEU A 133 -0.90 5.16 -7.39
C LEU A 133 -0.67 6.62 -7.75
N LEU A 134 0.36 6.91 -8.55
CA LEU A 134 0.59 8.22 -9.15
C LEU A 134 -0.55 8.57 -10.13
N ILE A 135 -0.96 7.60 -10.96
CA ILE A 135 -2.05 7.77 -11.91
C ILE A 135 -2.94 6.54 -11.95
N GLU A 136 -4.23 6.75 -12.20
CA GLU A 136 -5.16 5.63 -12.36
C GLU A 136 -4.82 4.81 -13.62
N PRO A 137 -4.88 3.47 -13.57
CA PRO A 137 -4.55 2.61 -14.72
C PRO A 137 -5.37 2.90 -15.99
N TRP A 138 -6.61 3.39 -15.84
CA TRP A 138 -7.50 3.78 -16.94
C TRP A 138 -7.31 5.22 -17.41
N LYS A 139 -6.44 6.02 -16.77
CA LYS A 139 -6.10 7.39 -17.19
C LYS A 139 -4.81 7.46 -18.02
N ILE A 140 -4.09 6.35 -18.16
CA ILE A 140 -2.84 6.26 -18.92
C ILE A 140 -2.93 5.20 -20.02
N GLU A 141 -3.38 5.64 -21.19
CA GLU A 141 -3.59 4.79 -22.35
C GLU A 141 -2.56 5.06 -23.47
N GLY A 142 -2.26 4.02 -24.23
CA GLY A 142 -1.48 4.10 -25.44
C GLY A 142 -2.29 4.57 -26.64
N GLY A 143 -1.74 4.38 -27.85
CA GLY A 143 -2.45 4.72 -29.09
C GLY A 143 -3.79 3.97 -29.17
N GLN A 144 -4.84 4.69 -29.58
CA GLN A 144 -6.21 4.17 -29.74
C GLN A 144 -6.84 3.60 -28.45
N GLY A 145 -6.42 4.08 -27.27
CA GLY A 145 -7.00 3.66 -25.98
C GLY A 145 -6.47 2.32 -25.45
N ALA A 146 -5.50 1.70 -26.12
CA ALA A 146 -4.97 0.40 -25.71
C ALA A 146 -4.06 0.51 -24.47
N PRO A 147 -4.09 -0.46 -23.54
CA PRO A 147 -3.20 -0.44 -22.38
C PRO A 147 -1.74 -0.67 -22.79
N TYR A 148 -0.81 0.00 -22.08
CA TYR A 148 0.62 -0.25 -22.24
C TYR A 148 1.02 -1.65 -21.75
N LYS A 149 1.82 -2.36 -22.57
CA LYS A 149 2.45 -3.65 -22.24
C LYS A 149 3.98 -3.58 -22.12
N VAL A 150 4.54 -2.40 -22.37
CA VAL A 150 5.99 -2.14 -22.32
C VAL A 150 6.23 -0.90 -21.48
N PHE A 151 7.22 -0.97 -20.58
CA PHE A 151 7.48 0.09 -19.61
C PHE A 151 7.97 1.40 -20.23
N SER A 152 8.94 1.37 -21.15
CA SER A 152 9.53 2.60 -21.70
C SER A 152 8.50 3.59 -22.32
N PRO A 153 7.51 3.17 -23.14
CA PRO A 153 6.45 4.07 -23.59
C PRO A 153 5.47 4.47 -22.48
N TYR A 154 5.16 3.58 -21.52
CA TYR A 154 4.36 3.93 -20.34
C TYR A 154 5.03 5.06 -19.53
N TRP A 155 6.32 4.93 -19.23
CA TRP A 155 7.09 5.91 -18.48
C TRP A 155 7.09 7.29 -19.15
N ARG A 156 7.35 7.34 -20.47
CA ARG A 156 7.29 8.60 -21.23
C ARG A 156 5.92 9.25 -21.11
N ARG A 157 4.84 8.46 -21.26
CA ARG A 157 3.48 8.98 -21.15
C ARG A 157 3.14 9.44 -19.73
N LEU A 158 3.57 8.70 -18.71
CA LEU A 158 3.41 9.09 -17.31
C LEU A 158 4.08 10.43 -17.05
N ARG A 159 5.31 10.64 -17.54
CA ARG A 159 6.04 11.91 -17.40
C ARG A 159 5.35 13.10 -18.05
N GLU A 160 4.63 12.88 -19.14
CA GLU A 160 3.85 13.94 -19.81
C GLU A 160 2.57 14.29 -19.04
N LEU A 161 1.89 13.28 -18.50
CA LEU A 161 0.56 13.42 -17.92
C LEU A 161 0.57 13.78 -16.44
N TYR A 162 1.53 13.22 -15.70
CA TYR A 162 1.47 13.23 -14.24
C TYR A 162 2.03 14.52 -13.68
N GLN A 163 1.19 15.20 -12.92
CA GLN A 163 1.56 16.30 -12.04
C GLN A 163 1.15 15.89 -10.63
N ALA A 164 2.10 15.92 -9.70
CA ALA A 164 1.79 15.56 -8.32
C ALA A 164 0.76 16.54 -7.75
N PRO A 165 -0.33 16.04 -7.15
CA PRO A 165 -1.28 16.90 -6.44
C PRO A 165 -0.56 17.74 -5.38
N ALA A 166 -1.03 18.96 -5.15
CA ALA A 166 -0.54 19.80 -4.07
C ALA A 166 -0.71 19.07 -2.72
N PHE A 167 0.26 19.26 -1.83
CA PHE A 167 0.13 18.74 -0.48
C PHE A 167 -0.92 19.55 0.29
N ALA A 168 -1.81 18.85 0.98
CA ALA A 168 -2.79 19.43 1.87
C ALA A 168 -2.59 18.88 3.28
N GLU A 169 -2.47 19.78 4.25
CA GLU A 169 -2.35 19.42 5.65
C GLU A 169 -3.71 19.11 6.25
N LEU A 170 -3.77 18.07 7.09
CA LEU A 170 -4.93 17.82 7.91
C LEU A 170 -5.00 18.84 9.06
N PRO A 171 -6.20 19.26 9.47
CA PRO A 171 -6.39 20.02 10.71
C PRO A 171 -5.73 19.33 11.91
N GLN A 172 -5.22 20.12 12.86
CA GLN A 172 -4.60 19.59 14.08
C GLN A 172 -5.54 18.73 14.93
N SER A 173 -6.85 19.01 14.86
CA SER A 173 -7.88 18.21 15.51
C SER A 173 -9.03 17.95 14.53
N LEU A 174 -9.51 16.71 14.54
CA LEU A 174 -10.64 16.27 13.73
C LEU A 174 -11.80 15.89 14.65
N PRO A 175 -13.05 16.21 14.28
CA PRO A 175 -14.22 15.81 15.06
C PRO A 175 -14.33 14.28 15.03
N ALA A 176 -14.32 13.64 16.19
CA ALA A 176 -14.46 12.20 16.32
C ALA A 176 -15.93 11.77 16.33
N ALA A 177 -16.23 10.64 15.69
CA ALA A 177 -17.50 9.94 15.85
C ALA A 177 -17.67 9.39 17.27
N LYS A 178 -18.88 8.93 17.59
CA LYS A 178 -19.13 8.19 18.82
C LYS A 178 -18.22 6.95 18.87
N GLU A 179 -17.56 6.76 20.01
CA GLU A 179 -16.71 5.60 20.25
C GLU A 179 -17.52 4.29 20.19
N LEU A 180 -16.96 3.33 19.45
CA LEU A 180 -17.42 1.95 19.36
C LEU A 180 -16.32 1.05 19.92
N MET A 181 -16.69 -0.05 20.56
CA MET A 181 -15.71 -0.98 21.13
C MET A 181 -14.89 -1.63 20.01
N PRO A 182 -13.55 -1.48 19.97
CA PRO A 182 -12.71 -2.11 18.97
C PRO A 182 -12.38 -3.57 19.33
N ASP A 183 -12.03 -4.37 18.32
CA ASP A 183 -11.32 -5.62 18.57
C ASP A 183 -9.94 -5.33 19.17
N GLU A 184 -9.47 -6.22 20.04
CA GLU A 184 -8.11 -6.14 20.55
C GLU A 184 -7.12 -6.68 19.52
N LEU A 185 -6.17 -5.84 19.08
CA LEU A 185 -5.17 -6.21 18.08
C LEU A 185 -4.33 -7.43 18.51
N VAL A 186 -4.06 -7.58 19.81
CA VAL A 186 -3.36 -8.74 20.36
C VAL A 186 -4.12 -10.05 20.08
N GLY A 187 -5.46 -10.01 20.09
CA GLY A 187 -6.32 -11.14 19.79
C GLY A 187 -6.23 -11.61 18.32
N TRP A 188 -5.68 -10.80 17.41
CA TRP A 188 -5.55 -11.18 16.01
C TRP A 188 -4.38 -12.13 15.72
N SER A 189 -3.49 -12.35 16.69
CA SER A 189 -2.36 -13.29 16.57
C SER A 189 -1.53 -13.06 15.30
N LEU A 190 -1.21 -11.79 15.02
CA LEU A 190 -0.43 -11.38 13.84
C LEU A 190 1.08 -11.56 14.04
N LEU A 191 1.55 -11.55 15.28
CA LEU A 191 2.96 -11.71 15.63
C LEU A 191 3.32 -13.20 15.79
N PRO A 192 4.53 -13.61 15.40
CA PRO A 192 5.02 -14.96 15.68
C PRO A 192 5.27 -15.14 17.18
N SER A 193 5.12 -16.38 17.66
CA SER A 193 5.26 -16.72 19.07
C SER A 193 6.36 -17.75 19.32
N ALA A 194 6.19 -18.98 18.82
CA ALA A 194 7.09 -20.10 19.10
C ALA A 194 7.43 -20.90 17.82
N PRO A 195 8.60 -20.67 17.18
CA PRO A 195 9.62 -19.67 17.53
C PRO A 195 9.23 -18.24 17.07
N ASP A 196 9.69 -17.24 17.82
CA ASP A 196 9.74 -15.85 17.32
C ASP A 196 10.86 -15.74 16.27
N TRP A 197 10.48 -15.90 15.00
CA TRP A 197 11.40 -15.82 13.87
C TRP A 197 11.64 -14.39 13.36
N ALA A 198 10.95 -13.38 13.90
CA ALA A 198 10.93 -12.03 13.34
C ALA A 198 12.13 -11.15 13.76
N GLY A 199 13.13 -11.70 14.47
CA GLY A 199 14.28 -10.94 14.97
C GLY A 199 15.02 -10.14 13.90
N GLY A 200 15.36 -10.76 12.77
CA GLY A 200 16.06 -10.07 11.68
C GLY A 200 15.26 -8.91 11.06
N ILE A 201 13.94 -9.04 10.96
CA ILE A 201 13.06 -7.98 10.45
C ILE A 201 12.97 -6.84 11.47
N ARG A 202 12.81 -7.17 12.74
CA ARG A 202 12.76 -6.21 13.86
C ARG A 202 14.02 -5.36 13.95
N ASP A 203 15.19 -5.96 13.73
CA ASP A 203 16.47 -5.25 13.75
C ASP A 203 16.68 -4.39 12.48
N SER A 204 16.03 -4.77 11.38
CA SER A 204 16.22 -4.15 10.06
C SER A 204 15.28 -2.99 9.76
N PHE A 205 14.11 -2.96 10.39
CA PHE A 205 13.03 -2.03 10.07
C PHE A 205 12.35 -1.47 11.31
N SER A 206 12.07 -0.16 11.26
CA SER A 206 11.05 0.47 12.09
C SER A 206 9.80 0.64 11.23
N VAL A 207 8.65 0.16 11.69
CA VAL A 207 7.39 0.18 10.93
C VAL A 207 6.62 1.47 11.23
N GLY A 208 5.88 1.98 10.24
CA GLY A 208 4.98 3.11 10.42
C GLY A 208 5.34 4.34 9.58
N GLU A 209 4.39 5.26 9.51
CA GLU A 209 4.46 6.45 8.67
C GLU A 209 5.69 7.32 8.97
N ALA A 210 6.01 7.58 10.24
CA ALA A 210 7.18 8.39 10.61
C ALA A 210 8.50 7.74 10.15
N ALA A 211 8.61 6.42 10.27
CA ALA A 211 9.78 5.68 9.81
C ALA A 211 9.89 5.69 8.28
N ALA A 212 8.76 5.62 7.56
CA ALA A 212 8.72 5.75 6.11
C ALA A 212 9.26 7.10 5.64
N GLN A 213 8.83 8.20 6.27
CA GLN A 213 9.27 9.56 5.95
C GLN A 213 10.75 9.75 6.25
N ALA A 214 11.22 9.30 7.42
CA ALA A 214 12.63 9.38 7.79
C ALA A 214 13.52 8.58 6.83
N ARG A 215 13.06 7.42 6.37
CA ARG A 215 13.77 6.60 5.38
C ARG A 215 13.84 7.26 4.01
N LEU A 216 12.74 7.87 3.54
CA LEU A 216 12.74 8.62 2.29
C LEU A 216 13.71 9.81 2.36
N ALA A 217 13.64 10.62 3.42
CA ALA A 217 14.51 11.77 3.61
C ALA A 217 15.98 11.35 3.59
N LYS A 218 16.35 10.34 4.40
CA LYS A 218 17.71 9.81 4.43
C LYS A 218 18.19 9.31 3.06
N PHE A 219 17.34 8.59 2.33
CA PHE A 219 17.70 8.10 0.99
C PHE A 219 17.96 9.25 0.01
N LEU A 220 17.09 10.27 0.01
CA LEU A 220 17.24 11.43 -0.87
C LEU A 220 18.44 12.30 -0.53
N ASP A 221 18.82 12.40 0.75
CA ASP A 221 19.97 13.19 1.19
C ASP A 221 21.30 12.46 0.97
N ASP A 222 21.37 11.18 1.31
CA ASP A 222 22.65 10.46 1.42
C ASP A 222 22.95 9.55 0.23
N THR A 223 21.93 8.93 -0.38
CA THR A 223 22.12 7.76 -1.26
C THR A 223 21.72 8.03 -2.71
N VAL A 224 20.79 8.96 -2.94
CA VAL A 224 20.16 9.13 -4.27
C VAL A 224 21.17 9.47 -5.36
N VAL A 225 22.26 10.18 -5.04
CA VAL A 225 23.30 10.59 -5.99
C VAL A 225 23.96 9.37 -6.66
N ASP A 226 24.26 8.33 -5.87
CA ASP A 226 24.96 7.13 -6.34
C ASP A 226 24.00 6.01 -6.76
N TYR A 227 22.69 6.19 -6.50
CA TYR A 227 21.65 5.22 -6.83
C TYR A 227 21.72 4.65 -8.26
N PRO A 228 21.92 5.44 -9.33
CA PRO A 228 21.95 4.90 -10.69
C PRO A 228 23.06 3.85 -10.91
N ASN A 229 24.18 4.01 -10.21
CA ASN A 229 25.37 3.17 -10.35
C ASN A 229 25.32 1.97 -9.38
N ASN A 230 24.82 2.19 -8.16
CA ASN A 230 24.94 1.19 -7.09
C ASN A 230 23.69 0.33 -6.90
N ARG A 231 22.52 0.69 -7.46
CA ARG A 231 21.28 -0.11 -7.31
C ARG A 231 21.37 -1.55 -7.83
N ASN A 232 22.39 -1.87 -8.63
CA ASN A 232 22.67 -3.22 -9.14
C ASN A 232 23.66 -4.00 -8.25
N ARG A 233 24.08 -3.44 -7.12
CA ARG A 233 25.06 -4.01 -6.19
C ARG A 233 24.36 -4.47 -4.91
N PRO A 234 24.05 -5.78 -4.78
CA PRO A 234 23.36 -6.29 -3.59
C PRO A 234 24.26 -6.30 -2.34
N ASP A 235 25.57 -6.14 -2.51
CA ASP A 235 26.55 -6.02 -1.42
C ASP A 235 26.59 -4.62 -0.78
N HIS A 236 25.82 -3.67 -1.29
CA HIS A 236 25.72 -2.31 -0.78
C HIS A 236 24.29 -1.96 -0.36
N ALA A 237 24.15 -1.12 0.67
CA ALA A 237 22.86 -0.63 1.15
C ALA A 237 22.34 0.59 0.35
N ASP A 238 22.45 0.53 -0.98
CA ASP A 238 22.26 1.68 -1.87
C ASP A 238 20.88 1.74 -2.54
N THR A 239 19.85 1.25 -1.86
CA THR A 239 18.44 1.38 -2.29
C THR A 239 17.63 2.06 -1.20
N SER A 240 16.46 2.59 -1.56
CA SER A 240 15.62 3.32 -0.59
C SER A 240 15.06 2.44 0.54
N ARG A 241 14.97 1.12 0.31
CA ARG A 241 14.28 0.17 1.20
C ARG A 241 12.85 0.63 1.59
N LEU A 242 12.17 1.35 0.68
CA LEU A 242 10.82 1.89 0.88
C LEU A 242 9.69 0.92 0.47
N SER A 243 10.02 -0.23 -0.12
CA SER A 243 9.02 -1.17 -0.67
C SER A 243 7.93 -1.60 0.33
N PRO A 244 8.21 -2.01 1.59
CA PRO A 244 7.13 -2.38 2.50
C PRO A 244 6.26 -1.18 2.92
N TYR A 245 6.87 0.00 3.11
CA TYR A 245 6.15 1.23 3.42
C TYR A 245 5.20 1.66 2.29
N LEU A 246 5.62 1.52 1.03
CA LEU A 246 4.79 1.79 -0.15
C LEU A 246 3.70 0.73 -0.38
N HIS A 247 3.93 -0.51 0.06
CA HIS A 247 2.96 -1.60 -0.02
C HIS A 247 1.83 -1.42 1.00
N TRP A 248 2.17 -1.11 2.24
CA TRP A 248 1.19 -0.85 3.31
C TRP A 248 0.65 0.58 3.31
N GLY A 249 1.17 1.42 2.41
CA GLY A 249 0.75 2.81 2.23
C GLY A 249 1.03 3.68 3.44
N GLU A 250 2.08 3.38 4.20
CA GLU A 250 2.65 4.22 5.26
C GLU A 250 3.31 5.48 4.68
N ILE A 251 3.60 5.47 3.38
CA ILE A 251 3.96 6.66 2.61
C ILE A 251 3.21 6.69 1.28
N GLY A 252 2.62 7.85 0.96
CA GLY A 252 1.89 8.06 -0.28
C GLY A 252 2.82 8.25 -1.48
N PRO A 253 2.50 7.70 -2.66
CA PRO A 253 3.35 7.84 -3.84
C PRO A 253 3.45 9.29 -4.32
N HIS A 254 2.42 10.12 -4.11
CA HIS A 254 2.47 11.55 -4.42
C HIS A 254 3.46 12.27 -3.52
N GLY A 255 3.46 11.98 -2.21
CA GLY A 255 4.48 12.45 -1.26
C GLY A 255 5.91 12.07 -1.67
N VAL A 256 6.15 10.80 -2.01
CA VAL A 256 7.46 10.34 -2.52
C VAL A 256 7.86 11.11 -3.78
N TRP A 257 6.93 11.27 -4.73
CA TRP A 257 7.20 12.00 -5.96
C TRP A 257 7.55 13.46 -5.70
N ARG A 258 6.77 14.18 -4.89
CA ARG A 258 7.05 15.60 -4.55
C ARG A 258 8.43 15.75 -3.93
N ALA A 259 8.78 14.89 -2.97
CA ALA A 259 10.07 14.93 -2.30
C ALA A 259 11.23 14.68 -3.28
N ALA A 260 11.15 13.66 -4.12
CA ALA A 260 12.20 13.34 -5.09
C ALA A 260 12.27 14.37 -6.23
N ALA A 261 11.13 14.91 -6.69
CA ALA A 261 11.08 15.92 -7.74
C ALA A 261 11.82 17.20 -7.35
N ALA A 262 11.81 17.58 -6.06
CA ALA A 262 12.58 18.73 -5.55
C ALA A 262 14.11 18.60 -5.76
N TYR A 263 14.62 17.40 -6.04
CA TYR A 263 16.04 17.15 -6.32
C TYR A 263 16.36 17.20 -7.83
N LEU A 264 15.35 17.20 -8.70
CA LEU A 264 15.55 17.36 -10.15
C LEU A 264 16.08 18.76 -10.49
N ASP A 265 15.54 19.79 -9.82
CA ASP A 265 15.91 21.19 -10.04
C ASP A 265 17.35 21.51 -9.59
N LYS A 266 17.94 20.65 -8.74
CA LYS A 266 19.34 20.78 -8.28
C LYS A 266 20.35 20.46 -9.40
N GLY A 267 19.94 19.79 -10.48
CA GLY A 267 20.80 19.42 -11.60
C GLY A 267 21.88 18.37 -11.27
N GLY A 268 22.85 18.18 -12.18
CA GLY A 268 24.03 17.36 -11.94
C GLY A 268 23.76 15.87 -11.66
N ALA A 269 24.58 15.26 -10.80
CA ALA A 269 24.46 13.84 -10.44
C ALA A 269 23.22 13.54 -9.59
N VAL A 270 22.87 14.46 -8.69
CA VAL A 270 21.71 14.31 -7.80
C VAL A 270 20.39 14.26 -8.59
N ALA A 271 20.22 15.10 -9.62
CA ALA A 271 19.04 15.06 -10.47
C ALA A 271 18.93 13.74 -11.25
N ARG A 272 20.05 13.20 -11.74
CA ARG A 272 20.06 11.87 -12.40
C ARG A 272 19.67 10.75 -11.43
N GLY A 273 20.15 10.84 -10.20
CA GLY A 273 19.77 9.98 -9.10
C GLY A 273 18.27 9.98 -8.83
N ALA A 274 17.71 11.17 -8.64
CA ALA A 274 16.29 11.36 -8.39
C ALA A 274 15.43 10.88 -9.57
N GLU A 275 15.81 11.16 -10.80
CA GLU A 275 15.11 10.68 -12.00
C GLU A 275 15.13 9.15 -12.10
N ALA A 276 16.27 8.51 -11.80
CA ALA A 276 16.36 7.05 -11.74
C ALA A 276 15.46 6.47 -10.65
N PHE A 277 15.38 7.12 -9.48
CA PHE A 277 14.48 6.69 -8.40
C PHE A 277 12.99 6.85 -8.77
N LEU A 278 12.60 7.98 -9.36
CA LEU A 278 11.23 8.21 -9.84
C LEU A 278 10.81 7.19 -10.91
N ARG A 279 11.75 6.79 -11.77
CA ARG A 279 11.51 5.72 -12.76
C ARG A 279 11.20 4.38 -12.10
N GLU A 280 11.83 4.05 -10.97
CA GLU A 280 11.52 2.82 -10.21
C GLU A 280 10.19 2.91 -9.47
N LEU A 281 9.80 4.09 -8.99
CA LEU A 281 8.42 4.31 -8.51
C LEU A 281 7.40 4.11 -9.64
N ALA A 282 7.70 4.55 -10.86
CA ALA A 282 6.84 4.30 -12.01
C ALA A 282 6.77 2.82 -12.41
N TRP A 283 7.82 2.02 -12.15
CA TRP A 283 7.77 0.57 -12.35
C TRP A 283 6.73 -0.09 -11.44
N ARG A 284 6.60 0.36 -10.19
CA ARG A 284 5.53 -0.08 -9.28
C ARG A 284 4.15 0.18 -9.89
N ASP A 285 3.90 1.40 -10.32
CA ASP A 285 2.62 1.78 -10.94
C ASP A 285 2.36 1.03 -12.26
N PHE A 286 3.40 0.79 -13.06
CA PHE A 286 3.29 -0.01 -14.28
C PHE A 286 2.88 -1.46 -13.99
N ASN A 287 3.36 -2.07 -12.89
CA ASN A 287 2.91 -3.41 -12.49
C ASN A 287 1.43 -3.41 -12.06
N HIS A 288 0.97 -2.37 -11.35
CA HIS A 288 -0.47 -2.20 -11.08
C HIS A 288 -1.28 -2.00 -12.36
N HIS A 289 -0.77 -1.23 -13.32
CA HIS A 289 -1.37 -1.05 -14.64
C HIS A 289 -1.53 -2.38 -15.37
N LEU A 290 -0.48 -3.21 -15.40
CA LEU A 290 -0.54 -4.54 -16.01
C LEU A 290 -1.56 -5.44 -15.30
N LEU A 291 -1.54 -5.51 -13.96
CA LEU A 291 -2.48 -6.35 -13.22
C LEU A 291 -3.93 -5.89 -13.42
N PHE A 292 -4.19 -4.59 -13.44
CA PHE A 292 -5.53 -4.04 -13.65
C PHE A 292 -6.09 -4.42 -15.03
N HIS A 293 -5.30 -4.24 -16.09
CA HIS A 293 -5.74 -4.53 -17.46
C HIS A 293 -5.69 -6.02 -17.83
N PHE A 294 -4.90 -6.80 -17.09
CA PHE A 294 -4.69 -8.24 -17.31
C PHE A 294 -4.79 -9.00 -15.98
N PRO A 295 -5.98 -9.12 -15.37
CA PRO A 295 -6.16 -9.67 -14.02
C PRO A 295 -5.69 -11.13 -13.88
N GLU A 296 -5.73 -11.89 -14.97
CA GLU A 296 -5.21 -13.26 -15.04
C GLU A 296 -3.69 -13.36 -14.79
N LEU A 297 -2.94 -12.25 -14.84
CA LEU A 297 -1.51 -12.21 -14.56
C LEU A 297 -1.15 -12.77 -13.17
N ALA A 298 -2.09 -12.73 -12.22
CA ALA A 298 -1.90 -13.26 -10.87
C ALA A 298 -1.88 -14.81 -10.81
N VAL A 299 -2.50 -15.50 -11.77
CA VAL A 299 -2.75 -16.95 -11.69
C VAL A 299 -2.42 -17.73 -12.96
N SER A 300 -2.17 -17.03 -14.08
CA SER A 300 -1.92 -17.60 -15.39
C SER A 300 -0.64 -17.03 -16.01
N ASN A 301 0.05 -17.84 -16.83
CA ASN A 301 1.20 -17.33 -17.58
C ASN A 301 0.79 -16.20 -18.52
N TRP A 302 1.54 -15.10 -18.50
CA TRP A 302 1.38 -13.99 -19.44
C TRP A 302 1.55 -14.46 -20.89
N ARG A 303 2.54 -15.32 -21.13
CA ARG A 303 2.75 -15.95 -22.45
C ARG A 303 2.27 -17.39 -22.41
N LYS A 304 1.18 -17.67 -23.12
CA LYS A 304 0.50 -18.97 -23.14
C LYS A 304 1.36 -20.15 -23.60
N HIS A 305 2.44 -19.92 -24.35
CA HIS A 305 3.35 -21.02 -24.70
C HIS A 305 4.09 -21.62 -23.50
N PHE A 306 4.13 -20.93 -22.35
CA PHE A 306 4.68 -21.51 -21.12
C PHE A 306 3.69 -22.39 -20.35
N ASP A 307 2.42 -22.47 -20.77
CA ASP A 307 1.41 -23.31 -20.09
C ASP A 307 1.77 -24.82 -20.14
N GLY A 308 2.45 -25.25 -21.20
CA GLY A 308 2.94 -26.62 -21.37
C GLY A 308 4.42 -26.80 -21.02
N PHE A 309 5.06 -25.85 -20.33
CA PHE A 309 6.49 -25.95 -20.03
C PHE A 309 6.75 -27.13 -19.07
N PRO A 310 7.66 -28.07 -19.39
CA PRO A 310 7.88 -29.29 -18.61
C PRO A 310 8.74 -29.00 -17.38
N TRP A 311 8.14 -28.34 -16.37
CA TRP A 311 8.80 -28.09 -15.10
C TRP A 311 9.19 -29.40 -14.42
N ARG A 312 10.38 -29.43 -13.85
CA ARG A 312 10.89 -30.58 -13.10
C ARG A 312 10.19 -30.68 -11.75
N ASP A 313 9.64 -31.84 -11.43
CA ASP A 313 9.17 -32.15 -10.08
C ASP A 313 10.37 -32.59 -9.21
N ASP A 314 10.85 -31.67 -8.37
CA ASP A 314 11.98 -31.90 -7.45
C ASP A 314 11.74 -31.22 -6.10
N PRO A 315 10.99 -31.88 -5.19
CA PRO A 315 10.71 -31.35 -3.85
C PRO A 315 11.99 -31.12 -3.02
N VAL A 316 13.02 -31.94 -3.23
CA VAL A 316 14.30 -31.82 -2.50
C VAL A 316 15.03 -30.57 -2.93
N GLY A 317 15.13 -30.33 -4.25
CA GLY A 317 15.71 -29.11 -4.81
C GLY A 317 14.93 -27.85 -4.40
N LEU A 318 13.60 -27.92 -4.34
CA LEU A 318 12.76 -26.81 -3.86
C LEU A 318 13.09 -26.45 -2.41
N ILE A 319 13.17 -27.43 -1.51
CA ILE A 319 13.52 -27.20 -0.10
C ILE A 319 14.95 -26.64 0.02
N ALA A 320 15.90 -27.16 -0.75
CA ALA A 320 17.26 -26.65 -0.77
C ALA A 320 17.32 -25.17 -1.20
N TRP A 321 16.55 -24.78 -2.21
CA TRP A 321 16.42 -23.39 -2.63
C TRP A 321 15.75 -22.51 -1.57
N GLN A 322 14.61 -22.93 -1.02
CA GLN A 322 13.88 -22.20 0.04
C GLN A 322 14.72 -21.93 1.29
N GLN A 323 15.73 -22.75 1.56
CA GLN A 323 16.59 -22.63 2.74
C GLN A 323 17.98 -22.05 2.43
N GLY A 324 18.23 -21.63 1.18
CA GLY A 324 19.54 -21.13 0.75
C GLY A 324 20.66 -22.15 0.94
N ARG A 325 20.43 -23.38 0.46
CA ARG A 325 21.37 -24.52 0.49
C ARG A 325 21.56 -25.15 -0.89
N THR A 326 21.49 -24.34 -1.94
CA THR A 326 21.66 -24.78 -3.33
C THR A 326 23.12 -25.08 -3.70
N GLY A 327 24.08 -24.53 -2.94
CA GLY A 327 25.51 -24.58 -3.26
C GLY A 327 25.97 -23.44 -4.17
N TYR A 328 25.07 -22.54 -4.58
CA TYR A 328 25.39 -21.34 -5.33
C TYR A 328 25.38 -20.11 -4.39
N PRO A 329 26.54 -19.54 -4.03
CA PRO A 329 26.64 -18.57 -2.94
C PRO A 329 25.72 -17.35 -3.05
N LEU A 330 25.57 -16.77 -4.25
CA LEU A 330 24.71 -15.59 -4.44
C LEU A 330 23.21 -15.92 -4.27
N VAL A 331 22.78 -17.10 -4.72
CA VAL A 331 21.40 -17.57 -4.54
C VAL A 331 21.16 -17.85 -3.05
N ASP A 332 22.08 -18.56 -2.42
CA ASP A 332 21.97 -18.94 -1.01
C ASP A 332 21.98 -17.72 -0.08
N ALA A 333 22.77 -16.68 -0.40
CA ALA A 333 22.76 -15.43 0.35
C ALA A 333 21.40 -14.72 0.26
N GLY A 334 20.84 -14.59 -0.95
CA GLY A 334 19.53 -13.95 -1.13
C GLY A 334 18.39 -14.69 -0.43
N MET A 335 18.40 -16.02 -0.46
CA MET A 335 17.38 -16.83 0.22
C MET A 335 17.51 -16.86 1.75
N ARG A 336 18.67 -16.48 2.29
CA ARG A 336 18.88 -16.31 3.74
C ARG A 336 18.60 -14.89 4.23
N GLU A 337 18.74 -13.91 3.34
CA GLU A 337 18.32 -12.53 3.60
C GLU A 337 16.78 -12.41 3.59
N LEU A 338 16.11 -13.14 2.70
CA LEU A 338 14.65 -13.29 2.65
C LEU A 338 14.09 -13.96 3.92
#